data_AF-A0A2E3Z3L0-F1
#
_entry.id   AF-A0A2E3Z3L0-F1
#
_cell.length_a   1.000
_cell.length_b   1.000
_cell.length_c   1.000
_cell.angle_alpha   90.00
_cell.angle_beta   90.00
_cell.angle_gamma   90.00
#
_symmetry.space_group_name_H-M   'P 1'
#
loop_
_entity.id
_entity.type
_entity.pdbx_description
1 polymer ?
#
loop_
_entity_poly.entity_id
_entity_poly.type
_entity_poly.pdbx_seq_one_letter_code
_entity_poly.pdbx_strand_id
1 'polypeptide(L)'
;MAKIRRFLELYYKFFICHRTPVIVFSMERSGSIALFHSLVSHGELVLQTHCLDPFKIKTGQVSGSARWALRHVFNKQKNAKIISLVRDPLQSIVSHYARLNFSPRLAGRKQSAADIRDLSGEEISKIFETEFLEEKHFRHHLEWFDCEFKEPLGVDVFQYPFNKKEGYVRIRKEPYDILILRTEMANSEKSQHVSEFLGLEGFQMQKKNMARGADPGTPGEQSPYSEMYKILKSQLVIPDKYLDEIVDSKHVTHFFTQDSIEAMKQQFKS
;
A
#
# COMPACT_ATOMS: atom_id res chain seq x y z
N MET A 1 -8.49 -1.59 -27.06
CA MET A 1 -8.29 -0.17 -27.42
C MET A 1 -7.76 0.68 -26.25
N ALA A 2 -8.47 0.84 -25.13
CA ALA A 2 -8.07 1.76 -24.04
C ALA A 2 -6.68 1.49 -23.40
N LYS A 3 -6.31 0.22 -23.18
CA LYS A 3 -4.98 -0.13 -22.62
C LYS A 3 -3.83 0.24 -23.55
N ILE A 4 -3.98 0.02 -24.85
CA ILE A 4 -2.95 0.33 -25.86
C ILE A 4 -2.75 1.85 -25.92
N ARG A 5 -3.84 2.62 -25.98
CA ARG A 5 -3.78 4.09 -25.95
C ARG A 5 -3.03 4.60 -24.72
N ARG A 6 -3.34 4.09 -23.53
CA ARG A 6 -2.64 4.48 -22.29
C ARG A 6 -1.15 4.16 -22.34
N PHE A 7 -0.77 3.00 -22.89
CA PHE A 7 0.64 2.65 -23.06
C PHE A 7 1.34 3.57 -24.07
N LEU A 8 0.71 3.89 -25.19
CA LEU A 8 1.26 4.84 -26.16
C LEU A 8 1.41 6.23 -25.55
N GLU A 9 0.43 6.72 -24.79
CA GLU A 9 0.50 7.99 -24.07
C GLU A 9 1.63 8.00 -23.03
N LEU A 10 1.83 6.90 -22.31
CA LEU A 10 2.95 6.72 -21.37
C LEU A 10 4.30 6.84 -22.07
N TYR A 11 4.49 6.09 -23.17
CA TYR A 11 5.75 6.13 -23.93
C TYR A 11 5.97 7.48 -24.59
N TYR A 12 4.93 8.10 -25.15
CA TYR A 12 5.01 9.44 -25.75
C TYR A 12 5.39 10.50 -24.70
N LYS A 13 4.69 10.56 -23.56
CA LYS A 13 4.98 11.52 -22.50
C LYS A 13 6.39 11.34 -21.93
N PHE A 14 6.85 10.10 -21.78
CA PHE A 14 8.17 9.80 -21.21
C PHE A 14 9.33 10.02 -22.20
N PHE A 15 9.26 9.42 -23.39
CA PHE A 15 10.37 9.44 -24.35
C PHE A 15 10.37 10.66 -25.29
N ILE A 16 9.20 11.20 -25.63
CA ILE A 16 9.09 12.32 -26.57
C ILE A 16 8.95 13.64 -25.83
N CYS A 17 8.03 13.74 -24.88
CA CYS A 17 7.85 14.96 -24.09
C CYS A 17 8.84 15.09 -22.91
N HIS A 18 9.69 14.08 -22.68
CA HIS A 18 10.69 14.07 -21.60
C HIS A 18 10.12 14.39 -20.22
N ARG A 19 8.85 14.03 -19.97
CA ARG A 19 8.22 14.27 -18.68
C ARG A 19 8.79 13.33 -17.62
N THR A 20 9.10 13.88 -16.46
CA THR A 20 9.49 13.10 -15.28
C THR A 20 8.28 12.27 -14.81
N PRO A 21 8.40 10.93 -14.72
CA PRO A 21 7.29 10.10 -14.28
C PRO A 21 7.10 10.22 -12.76
N VAL A 22 5.84 10.12 -12.34
CA VAL A 22 5.46 9.90 -10.94
C VAL A 22 5.22 8.41 -10.73
N ILE A 23 5.93 7.79 -9.80
CA ILE A 23 5.77 6.39 -9.45
C ILE A 23 5.12 6.33 -8.06
N VAL A 24 3.85 5.96 -8.02
CA VAL A 24 3.17 5.58 -6.77
C VAL A 24 3.67 4.18 -6.41
N PHE A 25 4.69 4.13 -5.56
CA PHE A 25 5.32 2.88 -5.12
C PHE A 25 5.03 2.65 -3.66
N SER A 26 4.07 1.78 -3.37
CA SER A 26 3.67 1.48 -2.00
C SER A 26 3.29 0.02 -1.88
N MET A 27 3.33 -0.50 -0.67
CA MET A 27 2.78 -1.82 -0.37
C MET A 27 1.32 -1.94 -0.82
N GLU A 28 0.89 -3.15 -1.18
CA GLU A 28 -0.53 -3.44 -1.39
C GLU A 28 -1.34 -3.05 -0.15
N ARG A 29 -2.59 -2.62 -0.33
CA ARG A 29 -3.51 -2.28 0.79
C ARG A 29 -3.07 -1.08 1.65
N SER A 30 -2.08 -0.30 1.22
CA SER A 30 -1.73 0.99 1.84
C SER A 30 -2.68 2.13 1.51
N GLY A 31 -3.67 1.95 0.63
CA GLY A 31 -4.56 3.04 0.19
C GLY A 31 -4.03 3.88 -0.98
N SER A 32 -2.94 3.44 -1.62
CA SER A 32 -2.27 4.14 -2.73
C SER A 32 -3.10 4.32 -4.00
N ILE A 33 -4.25 3.64 -4.11
CA ILE A 33 -5.11 3.68 -5.29
C ILE A 33 -5.91 4.97 -5.40
N ALA A 34 -6.35 5.54 -4.29
CA ALA A 34 -7.00 6.84 -4.30
C ALA A 34 -6.03 7.93 -4.79
N LEU A 35 -4.78 7.89 -4.31
CA LEU A 35 -3.71 8.77 -4.77
C LEU A 35 -3.43 8.59 -6.26
N PHE A 36 -3.22 7.35 -6.71
CA PHE A 36 -2.97 7.04 -8.11
C PHE A 36 -4.08 7.58 -9.02
N HIS A 37 -5.35 7.36 -8.69
CA HIS A 37 -6.44 7.86 -9.50
C HIS A 37 -6.53 9.39 -9.48
N SER A 38 -6.27 10.03 -8.34
CA SER A 38 -6.25 11.49 -8.24
C SER A 38 -5.19 12.09 -9.18
N LEU A 39 -3.99 11.50 -9.21
CA LEU A 39 -2.91 11.91 -10.12
C LEU A 39 -3.25 11.64 -11.59
N VAL A 40 -3.84 10.48 -11.91
CA VAL A 40 -4.30 10.19 -13.28
C VAL A 40 -5.32 11.22 -13.75
N SER A 41 -6.32 11.52 -12.90
CA SER A 41 -7.37 12.49 -13.22
C SER A 41 -6.84 13.91 -13.36
N HIS A 42 -5.78 14.27 -12.63
CA HIS A 42 -5.08 15.54 -12.78
C HIS A 42 -4.29 15.64 -14.09
N GLY A 43 -3.97 14.51 -14.73
CA GLY A 43 -3.26 14.45 -16.02
C GLY A 43 -1.79 14.04 -15.94
N GLU A 44 -1.33 13.65 -14.75
CA GLU A 44 0.07 13.31 -14.50
C GLU A 44 0.54 12.05 -15.22
N LEU A 45 1.84 12.00 -15.53
CA LEU A 45 2.51 10.79 -16.02
C LEU A 45 2.74 9.83 -14.85
N VAL A 46 1.68 9.12 -14.44
CA VAL A 46 1.71 8.29 -13.23
C VAL A 46 1.66 6.78 -13.51
N LEU A 47 2.52 6.06 -12.79
CA LEU A 47 2.54 4.61 -12.70
C LEU A 47 2.30 4.18 -11.27
N GLN A 48 1.68 3.01 -11.09
CA GLN A 48 1.57 2.39 -9.78
C GLN A 48 2.28 1.03 -9.82
N THR A 49 3.09 0.77 -8.80
CA THR A 49 3.68 -0.55 -8.57
C THR A 49 3.66 -0.86 -7.07
N HIS A 50 3.64 -2.15 -6.73
CA HIS A 50 3.68 -2.65 -5.37
C HIS A 50 4.88 -3.54 -5.11
N CYS A 51 5.56 -3.95 -6.18
CA CYS A 51 6.60 -4.95 -6.13
C CYS A 51 7.74 -4.61 -7.08
N LEU A 52 8.95 -4.60 -6.52
CA LEU A 52 10.24 -4.50 -7.21
C LEU A 52 11.32 -5.36 -6.51
N ASP A 53 10.93 -6.31 -5.67
CA ASP A 53 11.83 -7.24 -4.99
C ASP A 53 12.70 -8.01 -6.03
N PRO A 54 14.03 -8.10 -5.81
CA PRO A 54 14.93 -8.75 -6.75
C PRO A 54 14.57 -10.20 -7.09
N PHE A 55 14.03 -10.97 -6.15
CA PHE A 55 13.62 -12.35 -6.41
C PHE A 55 12.41 -12.39 -7.35
N LYS A 56 11.38 -11.60 -7.09
CA LYS A 56 10.19 -11.48 -7.95
C LYS A 56 10.53 -10.91 -9.33
N ILE A 57 11.51 -10.01 -9.42
CA ILE A 57 12.04 -9.54 -10.71
C ILE A 57 12.66 -10.70 -11.49
N LYS A 58 13.53 -11.50 -10.85
CA LYS A 58 14.21 -12.64 -11.48
C LYS A 58 13.23 -13.71 -11.94
N THR A 59 12.18 -14.01 -11.16
CA THR A 59 11.15 -15.00 -11.51
C THR A 59 10.09 -14.46 -12.47
N GLY A 60 10.15 -13.17 -12.84
CA GLY A 60 9.20 -12.53 -13.74
C GLY A 60 7.82 -12.26 -13.13
N GLN A 61 7.66 -12.46 -11.81
CA GLN A 61 6.43 -12.28 -11.03
C GLN A 61 6.15 -10.80 -10.71
N VAL A 62 6.40 -9.92 -11.68
CA VAL A 62 6.19 -8.46 -11.57
C VAL A 62 5.12 -7.99 -12.53
N SER A 63 4.37 -6.97 -12.11
CA SER A 63 3.33 -6.35 -12.93
C SER A 63 3.91 -5.66 -14.17
N GLY A 64 3.05 -5.37 -15.17
CA GLY A 64 3.48 -4.63 -16.36
C GLY A 64 4.03 -3.24 -16.05
N SER A 65 3.46 -2.54 -15.06
CA SER A 65 3.96 -1.24 -14.59
C SER A 65 5.29 -1.35 -13.86
N ALA A 66 5.47 -2.37 -13.01
CA ALA A 66 6.76 -2.67 -12.38
C ALA A 66 7.84 -2.93 -13.43
N ARG A 67 7.54 -3.79 -14.42
CA ARG A 67 8.47 -4.10 -15.52
C ARG A 67 8.83 -2.87 -16.34
N TRP A 68 7.88 -1.98 -16.60
CA TRP A 68 8.13 -0.72 -17.28
C TRP A 68 9.04 0.19 -16.46
N ALA A 69 8.74 0.38 -15.17
CA ALA A 69 9.51 1.24 -14.27
C ALA A 69 10.94 0.72 -14.10
N LEU A 70 11.12 -0.61 -13.95
CA LEU A 70 12.45 -1.22 -13.92
C LEU A 70 13.23 -0.95 -15.19
N ARG A 71 12.65 -1.26 -16.35
CA ARG A 71 13.35 -1.16 -17.65
C ARG A 71 13.77 0.26 -17.99
N HIS A 72 12.91 1.24 -17.69
CA HIS A 72 13.04 2.59 -18.22
C HIS A 72 13.41 3.65 -17.19
N VAL A 73 13.18 3.38 -15.89
CA VAL A 73 13.49 4.30 -14.80
C VAL A 73 14.60 3.76 -13.91
N PHE A 74 14.37 2.64 -13.21
CA PHE A 74 15.29 2.17 -12.17
C PHE A 74 16.61 1.63 -12.74
N ASN A 75 16.58 0.70 -13.71
CA ASN A 75 17.80 0.15 -14.32
C ASN A 75 18.61 1.18 -15.11
N LYS A 76 17.97 2.30 -15.49
CA LYS A 76 18.60 3.40 -16.25
C LYS A 76 18.93 4.60 -15.37
N GLN A 77 18.62 4.54 -14.08
CA GLN A 77 18.78 5.63 -13.11
C GLN A 77 18.25 6.96 -13.67
N LYS A 78 17.05 6.94 -14.27
CA LYS A 78 16.39 8.15 -14.75
C LYS A 78 15.66 8.86 -13.62
N ASN A 79 15.59 10.18 -13.72
CA ASN A 79 14.87 11.01 -12.77
C ASN A 79 13.42 10.56 -12.64
N ALA A 80 12.95 10.44 -11.41
CA ALA A 80 11.55 10.13 -11.10
C ALA A 80 11.13 10.74 -9.77
N LYS A 81 9.85 11.09 -9.69
CA LYS A 81 9.19 11.42 -8.43
C LYS A 81 8.54 10.14 -7.90
N ILE A 82 8.81 9.77 -6.66
CA ILE A 82 8.27 8.55 -6.06
C ILE A 82 7.36 8.96 -4.89
N ILE A 83 6.15 8.41 -4.83
CA ILE A 83 5.26 8.63 -3.69
C ILE A 83 4.90 7.28 -3.09
N SER A 84 5.17 7.13 -1.79
CA SER A 84 4.82 5.95 -1.01
C SER A 84 3.82 6.27 0.09
N LEU A 85 2.90 5.35 0.37
CA LEU A 85 1.99 5.44 1.49
C LEU A 85 2.33 4.37 2.54
N VAL A 86 2.36 4.80 3.79
CA VAL A 86 2.47 3.94 4.98
C VAL A 86 1.12 3.92 5.68
N ARG A 87 0.62 2.73 5.98
CA ARG A 87 -0.66 2.52 6.65
C ARG A 87 -0.43 1.79 7.96
N ASP A 88 -1.32 1.96 8.93
CA ASP A 88 -1.43 1.08 10.09
C ASP A 88 -1.27 -0.40 9.66
N PRO A 89 -0.21 -1.08 10.14
CA PRO A 89 0.08 -2.43 9.70
C PRO A 89 -0.97 -3.44 10.18
N LEU A 90 -1.59 -3.27 11.35
CA LEU A 90 -2.66 -4.18 11.80
C LEU A 90 -3.84 -4.10 10.84
N GLN A 91 -4.21 -2.89 10.42
CA GLN A 91 -5.27 -2.69 9.42
C GLN A 91 -4.92 -3.26 8.06
N SER A 92 -3.68 -3.08 7.60
CA SER A 92 -3.24 -3.62 6.30
C SER A 92 -3.16 -5.14 6.32
N ILE A 93 -2.70 -5.73 7.43
CA ILE A 93 -2.62 -7.18 7.68
C ILE A 93 -4.02 -7.79 7.64
N VAL A 94 -4.96 -7.28 8.45
CA VAL A 94 -6.35 -7.80 8.47
C VAL A 94 -7.00 -7.62 7.09
N SER A 95 -6.75 -6.49 6.44
CA SER A 95 -7.25 -6.28 5.09
C SER A 95 -6.61 -7.22 4.06
N HIS A 96 -5.37 -7.64 4.25
CA HIS A 96 -4.68 -8.57 3.37
C HIS A 96 -5.22 -9.98 3.55
N TYR A 97 -5.36 -10.44 4.80
CA TYR A 97 -6.03 -11.70 5.13
C TYR A 97 -7.43 -11.77 4.51
N ALA A 98 -8.23 -10.71 4.69
CA ALA A 98 -9.58 -10.66 4.13
C ALA A 98 -9.58 -10.78 2.59
N ARG A 99 -8.57 -10.18 1.93
CA ARG A 99 -8.43 -10.27 0.47
C ARG A 99 -8.03 -11.67 0.02
N LEU A 100 -7.10 -12.33 0.72
CA LEU A 100 -6.64 -13.66 0.34
C LEU A 100 -7.74 -14.71 0.49
N ASN A 101 -8.51 -14.65 1.58
CA ASN A 101 -9.45 -15.69 1.93
C ASN A 101 -10.88 -15.45 1.45
N PHE A 102 -11.31 -14.19 1.28
CA PHE A 102 -12.72 -13.89 0.91
C PHE A 102 -12.88 -13.23 -0.45
N SER A 103 -11.79 -12.90 -1.16
CA SER A 103 -11.90 -12.40 -2.52
C SER A 103 -12.32 -13.53 -3.46
N PRO A 104 -13.45 -13.42 -4.18
CA PRO A 104 -13.89 -14.46 -5.11
C PRO A 104 -12.88 -14.79 -6.22
N ARG A 105 -11.97 -13.84 -6.52
CA ARG A 105 -10.93 -14.00 -7.54
C ARG A 105 -9.71 -14.77 -7.07
N LEU A 106 -9.43 -14.78 -5.76
CA LEU A 106 -8.21 -15.37 -5.19
C LEU A 106 -8.49 -16.60 -4.35
N ALA A 107 -9.64 -16.64 -3.68
CA ALA A 107 -9.94 -17.62 -2.65
C ALA A 107 -10.02 -19.06 -3.15
N GLY A 108 -9.92 -19.33 -4.46
CA GLY A 108 -9.77 -20.68 -5.02
C GLY A 108 -10.64 -21.73 -4.29
N ARG A 109 -11.94 -21.43 -4.06
CA ARG A 109 -12.88 -22.27 -3.30
C ARG A 109 -12.38 -22.81 -1.94
N LYS A 110 -11.66 -22.03 -1.12
CA LYS A 110 -11.26 -22.49 0.22
C LYS A 110 -12.33 -22.32 1.31
N GLN A 111 -13.12 -21.24 1.30
CA GLN A 111 -14.25 -21.02 2.21
C GLN A 111 -15.24 -20.05 1.55
N SER A 112 -16.54 -20.31 1.70
CA SER A 112 -17.59 -19.36 1.33
C SER A 112 -17.71 -18.27 2.40
N ALA A 113 -18.12 -17.06 2.03
CA ALA A 113 -18.41 -16.02 3.03
C ALA A 113 -19.55 -16.42 3.99
N ALA A 114 -20.37 -17.43 3.65
CA ALA A 114 -21.38 -17.98 4.55
C ALA A 114 -20.74 -18.84 5.65
N ASP A 115 -19.65 -19.54 5.36
CA ASP A 115 -18.98 -20.46 6.30
C ASP A 115 -18.35 -19.72 7.49
N ILE A 116 -18.01 -18.43 7.30
CA ILE A 116 -17.39 -17.57 8.33
C ILE A 116 -18.44 -16.74 9.08
N ARG A 117 -19.58 -16.43 8.46
CA ARG A 117 -20.64 -15.63 9.11
C ARG A 117 -21.22 -16.32 10.34
N ASP A 118 -21.19 -17.64 10.37
CA ASP A 118 -21.72 -18.44 11.46
C ASP A 118 -20.68 -18.70 12.57
N LEU A 119 -19.43 -18.27 12.37
CA LEU A 119 -18.38 -18.40 13.37
C LEU A 119 -18.46 -17.26 14.40
N SER A 120 -18.18 -17.61 15.64
CA SER A 120 -17.93 -16.66 16.72
C SER A 120 -16.64 -15.87 16.50
N GLY A 121 -16.51 -14.71 17.16
CA GLY A 121 -15.28 -13.92 17.12
C GLY A 121 -14.05 -14.69 17.62
N GLU A 122 -14.24 -15.61 18.56
CA GLU A 122 -13.17 -16.47 19.08
C GLU A 122 -12.67 -17.47 18.02
N GLU A 123 -13.59 -18.12 17.30
CA GLU A 123 -13.26 -19.03 16.20
C GLU A 123 -12.56 -18.29 15.06
N ILE A 124 -13.05 -17.09 14.69
CA ILE A 124 -12.41 -16.24 13.68
C ILE A 124 -10.98 -15.88 14.10
N SER A 125 -10.80 -15.51 15.37
CA SER A 125 -9.48 -15.16 15.92
C SER A 125 -8.53 -16.35 15.90
N LYS A 126 -9.02 -17.56 16.22
CA LYS A 126 -8.21 -18.78 16.20
C LYS A 126 -7.78 -19.18 14.80
N ILE A 127 -8.69 -19.08 13.81
CA ILE A 127 -8.37 -19.35 12.41
C ILE A 127 -7.35 -18.33 11.90
N PHE A 128 -7.55 -17.04 12.18
CA PHE A 128 -6.61 -15.99 11.81
C PHE A 128 -5.21 -16.21 12.43
N GLU A 129 -5.15 -16.58 13.70
CA GLU A 129 -3.89 -16.92 14.37
C GLU A 129 -3.18 -18.07 13.66
N THR A 130 -3.87 -19.20 13.47
CA THR A 130 -3.28 -20.44 12.95
C THR A 130 -2.88 -20.31 11.48
N GLU A 131 -3.76 -19.77 10.64
CA GLU A 131 -3.54 -19.74 9.19
C GLU A 131 -2.69 -18.56 8.73
N PHE A 132 -2.56 -17.50 9.53
CA PHE A 132 -1.92 -16.26 9.07
C PHE A 132 -0.81 -15.76 9.97
N LEU A 133 -0.99 -15.78 11.30
CA LEU A 133 0.03 -15.31 12.24
C LEU A 133 1.14 -16.33 12.43
N GLU A 134 0.80 -17.60 12.69
CA GLU A 134 1.78 -18.69 12.88
C GLU A 134 2.63 -18.93 11.63
N GLU A 135 2.02 -18.85 10.45
CA GLU A 135 2.68 -18.92 9.14
C GLU A 135 3.45 -17.64 8.76
N LYS A 136 3.50 -16.65 9.67
CA LYS A 136 4.26 -15.40 9.54
C LYS A 136 3.93 -14.58 8.30
N HIS A 137 2.72 -14.73 7.74
CA HIS A 137 2.30 -14.01 6.54
C HIS A 137 2.21 -12.49 6.75
N PHE A 138 2.13 -12.03 8.00
CA PHE A 138 2.16 -10.62 8.36
C PHE A 138 3.54 -9.96 8.18
N ARG A 139 4.65 -10.72 8.18
CA ARG A 139 6.01 -10.14 8.16
C ARG A 139 6.32 -9.30 6.93
N HIS A 140 5.78 -9.69 5.77
CA HIS A 140 5.91 -8.89 4.57
C HIS A 140 5.38 -7.47 4.75
N HIS A 141 4.43 -7.25 5.68
CA HIS A 141 3.93 -5.91 5.97
C HIS A 141 4.92 -5.02 6.71
N LEU A 142 5.78 -5.63 7.52
CA LEU A 142 6.77 -4.93 8.33
C LEU A 142 8.08 -4.74 7.54
N GLU A 143 8.39 -5.67 6.64
CA GLU A 143 9.66 -5.75 5.91
C GLU A 143 9.57 -5.19 4.48
N TRP A 144 8.39 -4.74 4.03
CA TRP A 144 8.19 -4.29 2.64
C TRP A 144 9.21 -3.25 2.18
N PHE A 145 9.53 -2.26 3.02
CA PHE A 145 10.51 -1.24 2.65
C PHE A 145 11.92 -1.81 2.48
N ASP A 146 12.33 -2.82 3.24
CA ASP A 146 13.63 -3.44 3.04
C ASP A 146 13.67 -4.27 1.77
N CYS A 147 12.64 -5.11 1.55
CA CYS A 147 12.65 -6.07 0.44
C CYS A 147 12.35 -5.40 -0.92
N GLU A 148 11.41 -4.45 -0.94
CA GLU A 148 10.86 -3.92 -2.18
C GLU A 148 11.37 -2.51 -2.47
N PHE A 149 11.72 -1.71 -1.45
CA PHE A 149 12.09 -0.31 -1.61
C PHE A 149 13.60 -0.08 -1.59
N LYS A 150 14.31 -0.69 -0.63
CA LYS A 150 15.74 -0.44 -0.39
C LYS A 150 16.61 -0.88 -1.56
N GLU A 151 16.50 -2.13 -2.00
CA GLU A 151 17.32 -2.66 -3.10
C GLU A 151 17.10 -1.91 -4.43
N PRO A 152 15.86 -1.70 -4.92
CA PRO A 152 15.66 -1.14 -6.25
C PRO A 152 15.93 0.37 -6.35
N LEU A 153 15.81 1.09 -5.24
CA LEU A 153 16.03 2.54 -5.19
C LEU A 153 17.39 2.91 -4.56
N GLY A 154 18.06 1.98 -3.87
CA GLY A 154 19.25 2.28 -3.06
C GLY A 154 18.94 3.20 -1.87
N VAL A 155 17.71 3.16 -1.34
CA VAL A 155 17.22 4.05 -0.28
C VAL A 155 16.73 3.25 0.91
N ASP A 156 17.49 3.30 2.01
CA ASP A 156 17.03 2.80 3.29
C ASP A 156 16.17 3.87 3.98
N VAL A 157 14.85 3.72 3.90
CA VAL A 157 13.90 4.71 4.43
C VAL A 157 14.07 4.93 5.93
N PHE A 158 14.49 3.91 6.67
CA PHE A 158 14.62 3.96 8.13
C PHE A 158 15.77 4.85 8.60
N GLN A 159 16.69 5.22 7.70
CA GLN A 159 17.77 6.16 7.97
C GLN A 159 17.34 7.63 7.90
N TYR A 160 16.13 7.92 7.41
CA TYR A 160 15.63 9.28 7.26
C TYR A 160 14.62 9.58 8.37
N PRO A 161 14.74 10.72 9.08
CA PRO A 161 13.81 11.05 10.16
C PRO A 161 12.39 11.25 9.61
N PHE A 162 11.45 10.44 10.08
CA PHE A 162 10.03 10.57 9.75
C PHE A 162 9.34 11.51 10.73
N ASN A 163 8.65 12.54 10.24
CA ASN A 163 7.86 13.39 11.11
C ASN A 163 6.57 12.65 11.49
N LYS A 164 6.61 11.91 12.61
CA LYS A 164 5.47 11.12 13.10
C LYS A 164 4.27 11.98 13.50
N LYS A 165 4.44 13.27 13.76
CA LYS A 165 3.31 14.15 14.08
C LYS A 165 2.57 14.52 12.80
N GLU A 166 3.30 15.08 11.83
CA GLU A 166 2.76 15.51 10.54
C GLU A 166 2.47 14.33 9.58
N GLY A 167 3.09 13.16 9.82
CA GLY A 167 2.85 11.94 9.07
C GLY A 167 3.54 11.86 7.72
N TYR A 168 4.64 12.58 7.49
CA TYR A 168 5.36 12.52 6.23
C TYR A 168 6.88 12.67 6.35
N VAL A 169 7.58 12.30 5.28
CA VAL A 169 8.98 12.65 5.02
C VAL A 169 9.20 12.89 3.54
N ARG A 170 10.10 13.83 3.22
CA ARG A 170 10.65 14.02 1.88
C ARG A 170 12.11 13.58 1.88
N ILE A 171 12.47 12.69 0.97
CA ILE A 171 13.82 12.17 0.80
C ILE A 171 14.30 12.58 -0.58
N ARG A 172 15.46 13.23 -0.63
CA ARG A 172 16.14 13.57 -1.88
C ARG A 172 17.38 12.68 -2.02
N LYS A 173 17.32 11.74 -2.95
CA LYS A 173 18.42 10.82 -3.26
C LYS A 173 18.49 10.68 -4.76
N GLU A 174 19.35 11.47 -5.40
CA GLU A 174 19.45 11.45 -6.86
C GLU A 174 19.63 10.02 -7.40
N PRO A 175 18.91 9.66 -8.46
CA PRO A 175 18.06 10.52 -9.31
C PRO A 175 16.60 10.66 -8.83
N TYR A 176 16.27 10.20 -7.63
CA TYR A 176 14.90 10.14 -7.12
C TYR A 176 14.61 11.23 -6.09
N ASP A 177 13.45 11.89 -6.25
CA ASP A 177 12.82 12.58 -5.14
C ASP A 177 11.68 11.69 -4.64
N ILE A 178 11.58 11.52 -3.33
CA ILE A 178 10.66 10.58 -2.70
C ILE A 178 9.83 11.32 -1.66
N LEU A 179 8.52 11.12 -1.70
CA LEU A 179 7.58 11.54 -0.68
C LEU A 179 6.96 10.29 -0.04
N ILE A 180 7.06 10.16 1.27
CA ILE A 180 6.36 9.12 2.03
C ILE A 180 5.32 9.80 2.91
N LEU A 181 4.07 9.34 2.84
CA LEU A 181 2.94 9.89 3.60
C LEU A 181 2.26 8.78 4.40
N ARG A 182 1.69 9.10 5.55
CA ARG A 182 0.74 8.22 6.22
C ARG A 182 -0.61 8.23 5.53
N THR A 183 -1.22 7.06 5.44
CA THR A 183 -2.52 6.88 4.82
C THR A 183 -3.64 7.56 5.60
N GLU A 184 -3.52 7.56 6.93
CA GLU A 184 -4.47 8.08 7.90
C GLU A 184 -4.53 9.62 7.92
N MET A 185 -3.57 10.31 7.29
CA MET A 185 -3.61 11.77 7.13
C MET A 185 -4.88 12.23 6.42
N ALA A 186 -5.32 13.45 6.75
CA ALA A 186 -6.49 14.03 6.10
C ALA A 186 -6.24 14.18 4.59
N ASN A 187 -7.30 14.05 3.78
CA ASN A 187 -7.16 14.20 2.34
C ASN A 187 -6.67 15.60 1.94
N SER A 188 -7.04 16.65 2.68
CA SER A 188 -6.55 18.02 2.47
C SER A 188 -5.05 18.14 2.67
N GLU A 189 -4.51 17.54 3.74
CA GLU A 189 -3.07 17.53 4.03
C GLU A 189 -2.29 16.73 2.99
N LYS A 190 -2.81 15.55 2.61
CA LYS A 190 -2.23 14.76 1.50
C LYS A 190 -2.26 15.53 0.18
N SER A 191 -3.37 16.21 -0.14
CA SER A 191 -3.45 17.09 -1.31
C SER A 191 -2.34 18.14 -1.28
N GLN A 192 -2.16 18.83 -0.15
CA GLN A 192 -1.14 19.85 0.01
C GLN A 192 0.27 19.30 -0.21
N HIS A 193 0.65 18.23 0.51
CA HIS A 193 2.00 17.69 0.39
C HIS A 193 2.32 17.15 -1.00
N VAL A 194 1.36 16.52 -1.67
CA VAL A 194 1.52 16.03 -3.04
C VAL A 194 1.61 17.21 -4.02
N SER A 195 0.77 18.24 -3.85
CA SER A 195 0.80 19.45 -4.68
C SER A 195 2.15 20.14 -4.60
N GLU A 196 2.65 20.38 -3.39
CA GLU A 196 3.97 21.00 -3.17
C GLU A 196 5.11 20.13 -3.68
N PHE A 197 5.04 18.81 -3.49
CA PHE A 197 6.10 17.89 -3.89
C PHE A 197 6.24 17.75 -5.42
N LEU A 198 5.12 17.81 -6.13
CA LEU A 198 5.06 17.67 -7.57
C LEU A 198 4.97 19.01 -8.32
N GLY A 199 4.72 20.12 -7.61
CA GLY A 199 4.47 21.43 -8.21
C GLY A 199 3.13 21.51 -8.95
N LEU A 200 2.07 20.92 -8.39
CA LEU A 200 0.74 20.87 -9.02
C LEU A 200 -0.18 21.94 -8.46
N GLU A 201 -0.76 22.73 -9.35
CA GLU A 201 -1.82 23.68 -8.99
C GLU A 201 -3.19 22.99 -9.01
N GLY A 202 -3.99 23.19 -7.96
CA GLY A 202 -5.37 22.67 -7.91
C GLY A 202 -5.47 21.15 -7.68
N PHE A 203 -4.38 20.45 -7.38
CA PHE A 203 -4.44 19.03 -7.10
C PHE A 203 -5.23 18.73 -5.81
N GLN A 204 -6.17 17.79 -5.92
CA GLN A 204 -6.99 17.34 -4.80
C GLN A 204 -7.10 15.82 -4.79
N MET A 205 -6.89 15.23 -3.61
CA MET A 205 -7.18 13.83 -3.35
C MET A 205 -8.68 13.58 -3.52
N GLN A 206 -9.05 12.79 -4.52
CA GLN A 206 -10.43 12.44 -4.76
C GLN A 206 -10.96 11.56 -3.63
N LYS A 207 -12.10 11.95 -3.04
CA LYS A 207 -12.95 11.06 -2.26
C LYS A 207 -13.61 10.09 -3.24
N LYS A 208 -12.89 9.05 -3.65
CA LYS A 208 -13.47 8.11 -4.61
C LYS A 208 -14.53 7.29 -3.89
N ASN A 209 -15.78 7.49 -4.29
CA ASN A 209 -16.78 6.43 -4.31
C ASN A 209 -16.30 5.44 -5.37
N MET A 210 -15.35 4.55 -5.05
CA MET A 210 -15.04 3.47 -5.98
C MET A 210 -16.32 2.66 -6.08
N ALA A 211 -16.89 2.58 -7.28
CA ALA A 211 -18.06 1.75 -7.52
C ALA A 211 -17.82 0.37 -6.88
N ARG A 212 -18.79 -0.11 -6.08
CA ARG A 212 -18.75 -1.44 -5.48
C ARG A 212 -18.41 -2.43 -6.58
N GLY A 213 -17.22 -3.02 -6.53
CA GLY A 213 -16.70 -3.74 -7.69
C GLY A 213 -15.44 -4.54 -7.38
N ALA A 214 -15.32 -5.67 -8.07
CA ALA A 214 -14.28 -6.67 -7.87
C ALA A 214 -12.88 -6.28 -8.38
N ASP A 215 -12.67 -5.02 -8.78
CA ASP A 215 -11.40 -4.62 -9.38
C ASP A 215 -10.22 -4.79 -8.42
N PRO A 216 -9.05 -5.21 -8.94
CA PRO A 216 -7.86 -5.37 -8.12
C PRO A 216 -7.52 -4.01 -7.53
N GLY A 217 -7.61 -3.91 -6.20
CA GLY A 217 -7.26 -2.70 -5.47
C GLY A 217 -8.42 -1.82 -4.97
N THR A 218 -9.68 -2.26 -5.10
CA THR A 218 -10.77 -1.63 -4.36
C THR A 218 -10.50 -1.62 -2.85
N PRO A 219 -10.69 -0.50 -2.12
CA PRO A 219 -10.56 -0.42 -0.66
C PRO A 219 -11.35 -1.52 0.02
N GLY A 220 -10.90 -1.95 1.20
CA GLY A 220 -11.47 -3.11 1.90
C GLY A 220 -12.97 -2.93 2.09
N GLU A 221 -13.37 -1.73 2.51
CA GLU A 221 -14.75 -1.34 2.77
C GLU A 221 -15.64 -1.22 1.51
N GLN A 222 -15.06 -1.28 0.31
CA GLN A 222 -15.78 -1.14 -0.97
C GLN A 222 -15.59 -2.38 -1.86
N SER A 223 -14.82 -3.37 -1.41
CA SER A 223 -14.53 -4.60 -2.16
C SER A 223 -15.68 -5.61 -2.06
N PRO A 224 -15.66 -6.67 -2.89
CA PRO A 224 -16.62 -7.79 -2.77
C PRO A 224 -16.56 -8.52 -1.43
N TYR A 225 -15.48 -8.34 -0.65
CA TYR A 225 -15.27 -8.92 0.67
C TYR A 225 -15.36 -7.89 1.80
N SER A 226 -15.96 -6.73 1.52
CA SER A 226 -16.04 -5.61 2.47
C SER A 226 -16.78 -5.93 3.76
N GLU A 227 -17.80 -6.76 3.68
CA GLU A 227 -18.53 -7.23 4.85
C GLU A 227 -17.63 -8.08 5.76
N MET A 228 -16.90 -9.04 5.19
CA MET A 228 -15.96 -9.87 5.97
C MET A 228 -14.85 -9.04 6.59
N TYR A 229 -14.31 -8.06 5.85
CA TYR A 229 -13.34 -7.12 6.42
C TYR A 229 -13.89 -6.34 7.61
N LYS A 230 -15.17 -5.92 7.58
CA LYS A 230 -15.82 -5.24 8.70
C LYS A 230 -16.01 -6.16 9.90
N ILE A 231 -16.46 -7.40 9.67
CA ILE A 231 -16.61 -8.41 10.73
C ILE A 231 -15.28 -8.65 11.43
N LEU A 232 -14.23 -8.95 10.67
CA LEU A 232 -12.87 -9.11 11.19
C LEU A 232 -12.45 -7.89 12.00
N LYS A 233 -12.64 -6.68 11.48
CA LYS A 233 -12.26 -5.46 12.20
C LYS A 233 -12.99 -5.29 13.55
N SER A 234 -14.22 -5.78 13.66
CA SER A 234 -15.06 -5.64 14.86
C SER A 234 -14.95 -6.78 15.87
N GLN A 235 -14.53 -7.98 15.45
CA GLN A 235 -14.58 -9.19 16.26
C GLN A 235 -13.21 -9.85 16.47
N LEU A 236 -12.22 -9.51 15.63
CA LEU A 236 -10.91 -10.13 15.70
C LEU A 236 -10.14 -9.63 16.93
N VAL A 237 -9.74 -10.56 17.78
CA VAL A 237 -8.76 -10.34 18.83
C VAL A 237 -7.45 -10.94 18.36
N ILE A 238 -6.38 -10.15 18.41
CA ILE A 238 -5.03 -10.62 18.07
C ILE A 238 -4.30 -10.93 19.37
N PRO A 239 -3.70 -12.13 19.53
CA PRO A 239 -2.97 -12.46 20.75
C PRO A 239 -1.86 -11.45 21.04
N ASP A 240 -1.68 -11.07 22.31
CA ASP A 240 -0.74 -10.03 22.74
C ASP A 240 0.68 -10.25 22.20
N LYS A 241 1.14 -11.51 22.15
CA LYS A 241 2.44 -11.88 21.56
C LYS A 241 2.62 -11.33 20.13
N TYR A 242 1.60 -11.45 19.27
CA TYR A 242 1.67 -10.98 17.89
C TYR A 242 1.41 -9.48 17.79
N LEU A 243 0.55 -8.92 18.64
CA LEU A 243 0.37 -7.47 18.72
C LEU A 243 1.69 -6.78 19.07
N ASP A 244 2.38 -7.27 20.10
CA ASP A 244 3.67 -6.75 20.54
C ASP A 244 4.74 -6.93 19.45
N GLU A 245 4.84 -8.11 18.81
CA GLU A 245 5.77 -8.33 17.68
C GLU A 245 5.53 -7.33 16.53
N ILE A 246 4.27 -7.01 16.21
CA ILE A 246 3.93 -6.09 15.13
C ILE A 246 4.24 -4.65 15.51
N VAL A 247 3.82 -4.20 16.70
CA VAL A 247 3.94 -2.79 17.10
C VAL A 247 5.36 -2.40 17.54
N ASP A 248 6.14 -3.36 18.03
CA ASP A 248 7.55 -3.15 18.38
C ASP A 248 8.47 -3.26 17.15
N SER A 249 7.91 -3.59 15.99
CA SER A 249 8.67 -3.67 14.75
C SER A 249 9.31 -2.33 14.38
N LYS A 250 10.45 -2.40 13.68
CA LYS A 250 11.10 -1.20 13.11
C LYS A 250 10.16 -0.38 12.22
N HIS A 251 9.22 -1.03 11.55
CA HIS A 251 8.24 -0.37 10.71
C HIS A 251 7.36 0.56 11.55
N VAL A 252 6.74 0.01 12.59
CA VAL A 252 5.79 0.75 13.42
C VAL A 252 6.50 1.84 14.21
N THR A 253 7.59 1.48 14.87
CA THR A 253 8.38 2.39 15.70
C THR A 253 9.02 3.52 14.91
N HIS A 254 9.21 3.39 13.59
CA HIS A 254 9.71 4.47 12.74
C HIS A 254 8.60 5.42 12.28
N PHE A 255 7.44 4.90 11.86
CA PHE A 255 6.40 5.72 11.20
C PHE A 255 5.30 6.26 12.13
N PHE A 256 5.13 5.70 13.32
CA PHE A 256 3.98 6.02 14.20
C PHE A 256 4.41 6.58 15.55
N THR A 257 3.55 7.44 16.11
CA THR A 257 3.69 7.96 17.49
C THR A 257 3.26 6.91 18.50
N GLN A 258 3.69 7.07 19.74
CA GLN A 258 3.28 6.18 20.83
C GLN A 258 1.74 6.15 21.00
N ASP A 259 1.09 7.31 20.98
CA ASP A 259 -0.38 7.41 21.03
C ASP A 259 -1.06 6.63 19.89
N SER A 260 -0.49 6.69 18.68
CA SER A 260 -1.01 5.93 17.53
C SER A 260 -0.85 4.43 17.75
N ILE A 261 0.30 4.01 18.27
CA ILE A 261 0.58 2.60 18.58
C ILE A 261 -0.39 2.06 19.63
N GLU A 262 -0.64 2.83 20.69
CA GLU A 262 -1.59 2.44 21.72
C GLU A 262 -3.01 2.32 21.16
N ALA A 263 -3.46 3.27 20.35
CA ALA A 263 -4.75 3.20 19.67
C ALA A 263 -4.87 1.97 18.75
N MET A 264 -3.80 1.62 18.01
CA MET A 264 -3.74 0.40 17.19
C MET A 264 -3.94 -0.86 18.03
N LYS A 265 -3.22 -0.97 19.17
CA LYS A 265 -3.32 -2.12 20.07
C LYS A 265 -4.73 -2.26 20.63
N GLN A 266 -5.31 -1.17 21.13
CA GLN A 266 -6.63 -1.18 21.78
C GLN A 266 -7.74 -1.69 20.85
N GLN A 267 -7.61 -1.49 19.54
CA GLN A 267 -8.61 -1.96 18.60
C GLN A 267 -8.68 -3.50 18.48
N PHE A 268 -7.57 -4.20 18.71
CA PHE A 268 -7.45 -5.64 18.49
C PHE A 268 -7.17 -6.43 19.77
N LYS A 269 -7.26 -5.78 20.92
CA LYS A 269 -7.18 -6.42 22.24
C LYS A 269 -8.51 -7.05 22.63
N SER A 270 -8.43 -8.03 23.54
CA SER A 270 -9.59 -8.64 24.20
C SER A 270 -10.32 -7.66 25.11
#